data_AF-B8MI49-F1
#
_entry.id   AF-B8MI49-F1
#
_cell.length_a   1.000
_cell.length_b   1.000
_cell.length_c   1.000
_cell.angle_alpha   90.00
_cell.angle_beta   90.00
_cell.angle_gamma   90.00
#
_symmetry.space_group_name_H-M   'P 1'
#
loop_
_entity.id
_entity.type
_entity.pdbx_description
1 polymer ?
#
loop_
_entity_poly.entity_id
_entity_poly.type
_entity_poly.pdbx_seq_one_letter_code
_entity_poly.pdbx_strand_id
1 'polypeptide(L)'
;MAKRRQLPTIDQIESKLGYKLDYLDNVDDDIPTFYSDLTPVPNSAYERALREFDVARKQELKGADSSHGLPILGAPKTSSIFFRLPRELRDRIYMFSIPSCEWTLGDVDQFNSTTFAGALGDPTGFFFPLNKDLSVLLVNKQIRQEALPIAYRKTFFRLDDIDDFIKVIISIGQIGRANIESVEFSWESRSDLSYQMGKYLESDDNNSHLPALHVLRCVQLLKECRRLAFLRLYFEPDLISNMSIASFQADPGIRELSSVRGIRRVEIGTAVFEPLDHYDFIKWLKGKMESGSNT
;
A
#
# COMPACT_ATOMS: atom_id res chain seq x y z
N MET A 1 -41.26 -6.56 11.20
CA MET A 1 -40.87 -5.85 9.96
C MET A 1 -39.40 -5.51 10.04
N ALA A 2 -38.55 -6.12 9.20
CA ALA A 2 -37.13 -5.77 9.16
C ALA A 2 -36.98 -4.39 8.51
N LYS A 3 -36.39 -3.41 9.21
CA LYS A 3 -36.08 -2.10 8.61
C LYS A 3 -35.05 -2.33 7.51
N ARG A 4 -35.43 -2.09 6.25
CA ARG A 4 -34.54 -2.19 5.10
C ARG A 4 -33.43 -1.14 5.27
N ARG A 5 -32.19 -1.58 5.43
CA ARG A 5 -31.04 -0.67 5.56
C ARG A 5 -30.83 0.02 4.21
N GLN A 6 -30.74 1.35 4.19
CA GLN A 6 -30.34 2.06 2.98
C GLN A 6 -28.89 1.70 2.65
N LEU A 7 -28.64 1.31 1.40
CA LEU A 7 -27.29 1.08 0.88
C LEU A 7 -26.61 2.44 0.69
N PRO A 8 -25.32 2.58 1.04
CA PRO A 8 -24.59 3.82 0.82
C PRO A 8 -24.42 4.09 -0.69
N THR A 9 -24.40 5.37 -1.06
CA THR A 9 -24.12 5.80 -2.44
C THR A 9 -22.65 5.63 -2.77
N ILE A 10 -22.31 5.57 -4.07
CA ILE A 10 -20.92 5.49 -4.53
C ILE A 10 -20.10 6.65 -3.95
N ASP A 11 -20.59 7.90 -4.05
CA ASP A 11 -19.91 9.08 -3.48
C ASP A 11 -19.62 8.95 -1.98
N GLN A 12 -20.52 8.32 -1.21
CA GLN A 12 -20.30 8.10 0.22
C GLN A 12 -19.20 7.07 0.47
N ILE A 13 -19.14 6.03 -0.35
CA ILE A 13 -18.11 4.99 -0.28
C ILE A 13 -16.76 5.62 -0.67
N GLU A 14 -16.68 6.30 -1.81
CA GLU A 14 -15.46 6.95 -2.30
C GLU A 14 -14.96 8.02 -1.35
N SER A 15 -15.86 8.86 -0.83
CA SER A 15 -15.50 9.89 0.15
C SER A 15 -14.97 9.28 1.45
N LYS A 16 -15.52 8.16 1.89
CA LYS A 16 -15.10 7.49 3.12
C LYS A 16 -13.79 6.73 2.96
N LEU A 17 -13.60 6.04 1.84
CA LEU A 17 -12.42 5.23 1.55
C LEU A 17 -11.26 6.06 0.96
N GLY A 18 -11.56 7.23 0.41
CA GLY A 18 -10.60 8.17 -0.15
C GLY A 18 -10.07 7.79 -1.52
N TYR A 19 -10.82 7.01 -2.31
CA TYR A 19 -10.46 6.64 -3.68
C TYR A 19 -11.71 6.45 -4.56
N LYS A 20 -11.56 6.57 -5.88
CA LYS A 20 -12.65 6.34 -6.85
C LYS A 20 -12.76 4.86 -7.24
N LEU A 21 -13.97 4.36 -7.42
CA LEU A 21 -14.20 2.96 -7.79
C LEU A 21 -13.62 2.62 -9.17
N ASP A 22 -13.51 3.60 -10.07
CA ASP A 22 -12.94 3.44 -11.42
C ASP A 22 -11.50 2.88 -11.39
N TYR A 23 -10.77 3.02 -10.29
CA TYR A 23 -9.42 2.44 -10.13
C TYR A 23 -9.42 0.91 -9.92
N LEU A 24 -10.59 0.29 -9.68
CA LEU A 24 -10.73 -1.14 -9.36
C LEU A 24 -11.21 -1.98 -10.55
N ASP A 25 -11.42 -1.39 -11.72
CA ASP A 25 -12.09 -2.00 -12.89
C ASP A 25 -11.22 -2.98 -13.70
N ASN A 26 -10.07 -3.41 -13.17
CA ASN A 26 -9.10 -4.24 -13.89
C ASN A 26 -8.93 -5.62 -13.25
N VAL A 27 -9.95 -6.48 -13.24
CA VAL A 27 -9.73 -7.90 -12.87
C VAL A 27 -10.30 -8.78 -13.98
N ASP A 28 -9.47 -9.67 -14.53
CA ASP A 28 -9.95 -10.74 -15.39
C ASP A 28 -10.93 -11.60 -14.59
N ASP A 29 -12.20 -11.66 -15.02
CA ASP A 29 -13.33 -12.26 -14.30
C ASP A 29 -13.22 -13.80 -14.10
N ASP A 30 -12.20 -14.44 -14.67
CA ASP A 30 -12.15 -15.89 -14.82
C ASP A 30 -11.58 -16.64 -13.60
N ILE A 31 -10.94 -15.96 -12.64
CA ILE A 31 -10.34 -16.66 -11.49
C ILE A 31 -10.98 -16.24 -10.15
N PRO A 32 -11.67 -17.17 -9.45
CA PRO A 32 -12.38 -16.85 -8.21
C PRO A 32 -11.41 -16.46 -7.09
N THR A 33 -11.61 -15.27 -6.54
CA THR A 33 -10.81 -14.72 -5.44
C THR A 33 -11.48 -14.89 -4.08
N PHE A 34 -10.70 -14.91 -2.99
CA PHE A 34 -11.22 -15.07 -1.61
C PHE A 34 -10.53 -14.11 -0.62
N TYR A 35 -11.30 -13.55 0.32
CA TYR A 35 -10.78 -12.79 1.47
C TYR A 35 -10.14 -13.70 2.52
N SER A 36 -9.40 -13.15 3.50
CA SER A 36 -8.77 -13.90 4.61
C SER A 36 -9.70 -14.77 5.46
N ASP A 37 -11.00 -14.48 5.44
CA ASP A 37 -12.02 -15.27 6.11
C ASP A 37 -12.61 -16.39 5.24
N LEU A 38 -12.01 -16.65 4.06
CA LEU A 38 -12.44 -17.63 3.05
C LEU A 38 -13.77 -17.29 2.36
N THR A 39 -14.28 -16.09 2.53
CA THR A 39 -15.44 -15.65 1.75
C THR A 39 -14.99 -15.24 0.34
N PRO A 40 -15.79 -15.53 -0.70
CA PRO A 40 -15.47 -15.11 -2.06
C PRO A 40 -15.42 -13.58 -2.17
N VAL A 41 -14.49 -13.09 -2.98
CA VAL A 41 -14.40 -11.69 -3.39
C VAL A 41 -15.43 -11.46 -4.48
N PRO A 42 -16.31 -10.46 -4.32
CA PRO A 42 -17.18 -10.02 -5.39
C PRO A 42 -16.42 -9.55 -6.62
N ASN A 43 -16.88 -9.93 -7.81
CA ASN A 43 -16.29 -9.45 -9.06
C ASN A 43 -16.53 -7.93 -9.24
N SER A 44 -17.69 -7.43 -8.78
CA SER A 44 -18.03 -6.02 -8.89
C SER A 44 -17.13 -5.14 -8.01
N ALA A 45 -16.50 -4.12 -8.62
CA ALA A 45 -15.77 -3.06 -7.92
C ALA A 45 -16.62 -2.40 -6.82
N TYR A 46 -17.92 -2.23 -7.07
CA TYR A 46 -18.87 -1.67 -6.09
C TYR A 46 -19.03 -2.57 -4.87
N GLU A 47 -19.24 -3.87 -5.05
CA GLU A 47 -19.40 -4.79 -3.91
C GLU A 47 -18.11 -4.92 -3.10
N ARG A 48 -16.95 -4.88 -3.77
CA ARG A 48 -15.63 -4.84 -3.12
C ARG A 48 -15.49 -3.59 -2.24
N ALA A 49 -15.74 -2.41 -2.79
CA ALA A 49 -15.66 -1.15 -2.07
C ALA A 49 -16.71 -1.06 -0.93
N LEU A 50 -17.94 -1.54 -1.17
CA LEU A 50 -18.99 -1.59 -0.16
C LEU A 50 -18.59 -2.44 1.05
N ARG A 51 -17.89 -3.55 0.80
CA ARG A 51 -17.40 -4.42 1.88
C ARG A 51 -16.30 -3.75 2.69
N GLU A 52 -15.35 -3.09 2.03
CA GLU A 52 -14.29 -2.32 2.71
C GLU A 52 -14.89 -1.19 3.57
N PHE A 53 -15.87 -0.46 3.02
CA PHE A 53 -16.64 0.56 3.72
C PHE A 53 -17.31 0.01 5.00
N ASP A 54 -17.93 -1.17 4.89
CA ASP A 54 -18.58 -1.83 6.02
C ASP A 54 -17.58 -2.25 7.11
N VAL A 55 -16.37 -2.66 6.74
CA VAL A 55 -15.29 -3.00 7.68
C VAL A 55 -14.77 -1.74 8.36
N ALA A 56 -14.48 -0.67 7.62
CA ALA A 56 -14.04 0.61 8.17
C ALA A 56 -15.06 1.15 9.18
N ARG A 57 -16.35 1.14 8.84
CA ARG A 57 -17.43 1.56 9.76
C ARG A 57 -17.51 0.68 11.01
N LYS A 58 -17.30 -0.64 10.89
CA LYS A 58 -17.27 -1.55 12.05
C LYS A 58 -16.07 -1.27 12.96
N GLN A 59 -14.92 -0.91 12.40
CA GLN A 59 -13.75 -0.55 13.19
C GLN A 59 -13.98 0.74 13.98
N GLU A 60 -14.64 1.75 13.40
CA GLU A 60 -15.01 2.98 14.10
C GLU A 60 -15.96 2.71 15.28
N LEU A 61 -16.94 1.82 15.08
CA LEU A 61 -17.85 1.41 16.15
C LEU A 61 -17.14 0.61 17.25
N LYS A 62 -16.16 -0.22 16.90
CA LYS A 62 -15.40 -1.02 17.87
C LYS A 62 -14.34 -0.22 18.62
N GLY A 63 -13.79 0.83 18.01
CA GLY A 63 -12.86 1.75 18.66
C GLY A 63 -13.46 2.51 19.83
N ALA A 64 -14.80 2.53 19.93
CA ALA A 64 -15.52 3.17 21.03
C ALA A 64 -15.76 2.26 22.25
N ASP A 65 -15.55 0.93 22.16
CA ASP A 65 -16.13 -0.02 23.12
C ASP A 65 -15.20 -1.22 23.47
N SER A 66 -13.88 -1.02 23.42
CA SER A 66 -12.93 -2.11 23.68
C SER A 66 -12.68 -2.38 25.17
N SER A 67 -13.67 -2.94 25.87
CA SER A 67 -13.43 -3.75 27.09
C SER A 67 -14.51 -4.84 27.22
N HIS A 68 -14.07 -6.11 27.28
CA HIS A 68 -14.82 -7.35 27.52
C HIS A 68 -15.36 -8.15 26.32
N GLY A 69 -14.62 -9.21 25.96
CA GLY A 69 -15.12 -10.35 25.19
C GLY A 69 -15.29 -11.58 26.09
N LEU A 70 -16.51 -12.15 26.09
CA LEU A 70 -16.90 -13.40 26.76
C LEU A 70 -16.49 -14.65 25.96
N PRO A 71 -16.21 -15.79 26.61
CA PRO A 71 -15.81 -17.02 25.94
C PRO A 71 -17.02 -17.87 25.51
N ILE A 72 -17.00 -18.36 24.27
CA ILE A 72 -17.94 -19.34 23.73
C ILE A 72 -17.35 -20.74 23.98
N LEU A 73 -18.09 -21.58 24.71
CA LEU A 73 -17.76 -23.00 24.95
C LEU A 73 -17.98 -23.83 23.68
N GLY A 74 -16.96 -24.59 23.25
CA GLY A 74 -17.11 -25.60 22.20
C GLY A 74 -15.85 -26.41 21.92
N ALA A 75 -15.89 -27.68 22.35
CA ALA A 75 -15.03 -28.83 22.02
C ALA A 75 -13.49 -28.71 22.18
N PRO A 76 -12.81 -29.72 22.76
CA PRO A 76 -11.36 -29.74 22.89
C PRO A 76 -10.70 -29.91 21.52
N LYS A 77 -10.45 -28.80 20.83
CA LYS A 77 -9.51 -28.75 19.71
C LYS A 77 -8.15 -29.20 20.25
N THR A 78 -7.63 -30.28 19.71
CA THR A 78 -6.22 -30.66 19.86
C THR A 78 -5.36 -29.54 19.28
N SER A 79 -5.06 -28.54 20.11
CA SER A 79 -4.21 -27.43 19.73
C SER A 79 -2.83 -27.99 19.42
N SER A 80 -2.36 -27.74 18.19
CA SER A 80 -0.98 -28.04 17.80
C SER A 80 -0.03 -27.51 18.87
N ILE A 81 0.99 -28.29 19.21
CA ILE A 81 2.02 -27.93 20.21
C ILE A 81 2.63 -26.56 19.90
N PHE A 82 2.73 -26.21 18.61
CA PHE A 82 3.22 -24.93 18.16
C PHE A 82 2.46 -23.74 18.76
N PHE A 83 1.12 -23.83 18.87
CA PHE A 83 0.30 -22.75 19.44
C PHE A 83 0.33 -22.69 20.97
N ARG A 84 0.98 -23.65 21.62
CA ARG A 84 1.25 -23.60 23.07
C ARG A 84 2.51 -22.80 23.40
N LEU A 85 3.36 -22.51 22.41
CA LEU A 85 4.52 -21.64 22.60
C LEU A 85 4.06 -20.19 22.88
N PRO A 86 4.75 -19.41 23.71
CA PRO A 86 4.53 -17.97 23.82
C PRO A 86 4.63 -17.26 22.47
N ARG A 87 3.90 -16.14 22.33
CA ARG A 87 3.79 -15.42 21.06
C ARG A 87 5.17 -14.95 20.55
N GLU A 88 6.02 -14.54 21.46
CA GLU A 88 7.37 -14.03 21.20
C GLU A 88 8.27 -15.11 20.56
N LEU A 89 8.12 -16.37 20.99
CA LEU A 89 8.85 -17.48 20.40
C LEU A 89 8.32 -17.80 19.00
N ARG A 90 7.00 -17.74 18.81
CA ARG A 90 6.40 -17.93 17.47
C ARG A 90 6.84 -16.83 16.50
N ASP A 91 6.86 -15.57 16.95
CA ASP A 91 7.36 -14.44 16.15
C ASP A 91 8.82 -14.63 15.76
N ARG A 92 9.68 -15.12 16.67
CA ARG A 92 11.06 -15.48 16.33
C ARG A 92 11.12 -16.60 15.28
N ILE A 93 10.29 -17.64 15.42
CA ILE A 93 10.22 -18.72 14.42
C ILE A 93 9.82 -18.15 13.06
N TYR A 94 8.76 -17.35 12.98
CA TYR A 94 8.36 -16.69 11.74
C TYR A 94 9.49 -15.81 11.17
N MET A 95 10.21 -15.09 12.03
CA MET A 95 11.34 -14.27 11.60
C MET A 95 12.47 -15.08 10.98
N PHE A 96 12.69 -16.33 11.40
CA PHE A 96 13.63 -17.24 10.74
C PHE A 96 13.04 -17.93 9.50
N SER A 97 11.74 -18.27 9.52
CA SER A 97 11.08 -18.98 8.42
C SER A 97 10.77 -18.10 7.20
N ILE A 98 10.60 -16.80 7.40
CA ILE A 98 10.27 -15.86 6.33
C ILE A 98 11.58 -15.28 5.79
N PRO A 99 11.97 -15.55 4.53
CA PRO A 99 13.14 -14.92 3.94
C PRO A 99 12.89 -13.42 3.71
N SER A 100 13.98 -12.64 3.66
CA SER A 100 13.89 -11.31 3.07
C SER A 100 13.70 -11.47 1.57
N CYS A 101 12.74 -10.74 1.01
CA CYS A 101 12.45 -10.81 -0.42
C CYS A 101 12.32 -9.42 -1.01
N GLU A 102 12.67 -9.33 -2.29
CA GLU A 102 12.36 -8.18 -3.12
C GLU A 102 11.07 -8.52 -3.87
N TRP A 103 10.12 -7.60 -3.81
CA TRP A 103 8.90 -7.71 -4.57
C TRP A 103 8.92 -6.61 -5.61
N THR A 104 8.96 -7.03 -6.87
CA THR A 104 8.82 -6.16 -8.04
C THR A 104 7.45 -6.41 -8.65
N LEU A 105 6.79 -5.36 -9.12
CA LEU A 105 5.63 -5.55 -9.99
C LEU A 105 6.14 -6.11 -11.33
N GLY A 106 6.08 -7.42 -11.50
CA GLY A 106 6.19 -8.02 -12.83
C GLY A 106 5.04 -7.52 -13.69
N ASP A 107 5.30 -7.30 -14.98
CA ASP A 107 4.41 -6.79 -16.03
C ASP A 107 2.98 -6.58 -15.54
N VAL A 108 2.55 -5.32 -15.39
CA VAL A 108 1.30 -4.89 -14.75
C VAL A 108 0.08 -5.64 -15.30
N ASP A 109 0.16 -6.16 -16.52
CA ASP A 109 -0.88 -6.97 -17.14
C ASP A 109 -1.04 -8.37 -16.49
N GLN A 110 0.01 -8.95 -15.92
CA GLN A 110 -0.05 -10.19 -15.11
C GLN A 110 -0.66 -9.99 -13.72
N PHE A 111 -0.81 -8.74 -13.29
CA PHE A 111 -1.52 -8.38 -12.05
C PHE A 111 -2.98 -8.86 -12.07
N ASN A 112 -3.59 -8.96 -13.26
CA ASN A 112 -5.04 -9.07 -13.41
C ASN A 112 -5.60 -10.48 -13.38
N SER A 113 -4.83 -11.54 -13.66
CA SER A 113 -5.44 -12.84 -13.97
C SER A 113 -5.07 -13.98 -13.02
N THR A 114 -3.80 -14.31 -12.79
CA THR A 114 -3.46 -15.65 -12.23
C THR A 114 -2.93 -15.69 -10.80
N THR A 115 -2.38 -14.60 -10.28
CA THR A 115 -1.75 -14.57 -8.96
C THR A 115 -2.66 -14.03 -7.84
N PHE A 116 -3.77 -13.38 -8.21
CA PHE A 116 -4.71 -12.75 -7.27
C PHE A 116 -5.58 -13.77 -6.53
N ALA A 117 -5.99 -14.85 -7.20
CA ALA A 117 -6.92 -15.86 -6.68
C ALA A 117 -6.33 -16.84 -5.66
N GLY A 118 -5.00 -16.95 -5.58
CA GLY A 118 -4.36 -18.05 -4.88
C GLY A 118 -4.24 -17.89 -3.36
N ALA A 119 -4.42 -16.68 -2.82
CA ALA A 119 -4.04 -16.49 -1.43
C ALA A 119 -4.87 -15.46 -0.67
N LEU A 120 -5.05 -15.82 0.59
CA LEU A 120 -6.01 -15.24 1.53
C LEU A 120 -5.34 -14.14 2.35
N GLY A 121 -5.91 -12.94 2.40
CA GLY A 121 -5.33 -11.76 3.05
C GLY A 121 -6.37 -10.86 3.71
N ASP A 122 -5.89 -10.03 4.66
CA ASP A 122 -6.61 -9.08 5.54
C ASP A 122 -8.06 -8.76 5.12
N PRO A 123 -9.07 -8.84 6.00
CA PRO A 123 -10.45 -8.46 5.63
C PRO A 123 -10.61 -7.00 5.15
N THR A 124 -9.58 -6.14 5.29
CA THR A 124 -9.54 -4.75 4.78
C THR A 124 -8.80 -4.57 3.45
N GLY A 125 -8.28 -5.63 2.82
CA GLY A 125 -7.55 -5.53 1.55
C GLY A 125 -7.48 -6.85 0.77
N PHE A 126 -6.87 -6.80 -0.41
CA PHE A 126 -6.58 -7.96 -1.24
C PHE A 126 -5.20 -8.54 -0.87
N PHE A 127 -5.12 -9.87 -0.76
CA PHE A 127 -3.83 -10.50 -0.52
C PHE A 127 -2.93 -10.35 -1.73
N PHE A 128 -1.69 -9.96 -1.47
CA PHE A 128 -0.64 -9.99 -2.46
C PHE A 128 0.27 -11.19 -2.23
N PRO A 129 0.50 -12.07 -3.21
CA PRO A 129 1.55 -13.09 -3.11
C PRO A 129 2.91 -12.40 -3.13
N LEU A 130 3.36 -11.94 -1.97
CA LEU A 130 4.66 -11.30 -1.77
C LEU A 130 5.81 -12.18 -2.31
N ASN A 131 5.68 -13.52 -2.19
CA ASN A 131 6.57 -14.49 -2.83
C ASN A 131 5.90 -15.89 -2.81
N LYS A 132 6.13 -16.70 -3.85
CA LYS A 132 5.77 -18.14 -3.90
C LYS A 132 6.42 -18.94 -2.77
N ASP A 133 7.55 -18.48 -2.24
CA ASP A 133 8.30 -19.14 -1.17
C ASP A 133 7.71 -18.93 0.24
N LEU A 134 6.65 -18.13 0.39
CA LEU A 134 6.00 -17.86 1.68
C LEU A 134 4.99 -18.94 2.09
N SER A 135 5.39 -20.21 1.95
CA SER A 135 4.59 -21.39 2.33
C SER A 135 4.05 -21.31 3.76
N VAL A 136 4.76 -20.64 4.67
CA VAL A 136 4.33 -20.41 6.05
C VAL A 136 2.97 -19.71 6.16
N LEU A 137 2.64 -18.80 5.23
CA LEU A 137 1.37 -18.07 5.21
C LEU A 137 0.18 -18.97 4.78
N LEU A 138 0.47 -20.12 4.19
CA LEU A 138 -0.53 -21.08 3.71
C LEU A 138 -0.89 -22.14 4.75
N VAL A 139 -0.11 -22.28 5.83
CA VAL A 139 -0.27 -23.39 6.80
C VAL A 139 -1.64 -23.38 7.48
N ASN A 140 -2.06 -22.24 8.06
CA ASN A 140 -3.40 -22.05 8.62
C ASN A 140 -3.68 -20.56 8.90
N LYS A 141 -4.95 -20.24 9.20
CA LYS A 141 -5.41 -18.86 9.47
C LYS A 141 -4.68 -18.18 10.62
N GLN A 142 -4.41 -18.91 11.71
CA GLN A 142 -3.73 -18.31 12.87
C GLN A 142 -2.30 -17.92 12.48
N ILE A 143 -1.47 -18.88 12.03
CA ILE A 143 -0.09 -18.62 11.59
C ILE A 143 -0.05 -17.46 10.60
N ARG A 144 -0.96 -17.44 9.63
CA ARG A 144 -1.04 -16.34 8.66
C ARG A 144 -1.26 -14.98 9.32
N GLN A 145 -2.23 -14.85 10.24
CA GLN A 145 -2.47 -13.60 10.96
C GLN A 145 -1.25 -13.16 11.77
N GLU A 146 -0.48 -14.12 12.29
CA GLU A 146 0.71 -13.82 13.07
C GLU A 146 1.92 -13.44 12.21
N ALA A 147 2.11 -14.14 11.10
CA ALA A 147 3.28 -14.10 10.24
C ALA A 147 3.17 -13.03 9.14
N LEU A 148 1.96 -12.67 8.70
CA LEU A 148 1.76 -11.71 7.62
C LEU A 148 2.38 -10.32 7.89
N PRO A 149 2.22 -9.72 9.10
CA PRO A 149 2.93 -8.49 9.45
C PRO A 149 4.46 -8.62 9.29
N ILE A 150 5.01 -9.78 9.61
CA ILE A 150 6.45 -10.04 9.54
C ILE A 150 6.89 -10.17 8.08
N ALA A 151 6.08 -10.81 7.24
CA ALA A 151 6.33 -10.90 5.79
C ALA A 151 6.40 -9.51 5.14
N TYR A 152 5.47 -8.61 5.46
CA TYR A 152 5.50 -7.24 4.95
C TYR A 152 6.76 -6.48 5.36
N ARG A 153 7.19 -6.60 6.62
CA ARG A 153 8.42 -5.95 7.12
C ARG A 153 9.68 -6.45 6.43
N LYS A 154 9.68 -7.72 6.02
CA LYS A 154 10.81 -8.36 5.33
C LYS A 154 10.78 -8.20 3.80
N THR A 155 9.74 -7.59 3.26
CA THR A 155 9.59 -7.36 1.83
C THR A 155 10.08 -5.97 1.48
N PHE A 156 10.98 -5.88 0.50
CA PHE A 156 11.32 -4.62 -0.14
C PHE A 156 10.47 -4.44 -1.39
N PHE A 157 9.57 -3.44 -1.37
CA PHE A 157 8.67 -3.16 -2.49
C PHE A 157 9.36 -2.25 -3.49
N ARG A 158 9.56 -2.75 -4.71
CA ARG A 158 10.05 -2.00 -5.87
C ARG A 158 8.92 -1.84 -6.86
N LEU A 159 8.52 -0.60 -7.06
CA LEU A 159 7.40 -0.22 -7.90
C LEU A 159 7.90 0.75 -8.96
N ASP A 160 7.25 0.80 -10.11
CA ASP A 160 7.74 1.62 -11.20
C ASP A 160 7.43 3.10 -10.94
N ASP A 161 6.19 3.41 -10.52
CA ASP A 161 5.69 4.78 -10.44
C ASP A 161 4.69 5.01 -9.29
N ILE A 162 4.15 6.23 -9.21
CA ILE A 162 3.12 6.62 -8.23
C ILE A 162 1.83 5.79 -8.38
N ASP A 163 1.43 5.47 -9.61
CA ASP A 163 0.21 4.73 -9.88
C ASP A 163 0.30 3.30 -9.31
N ASP A 164 1.44 2.64 -9.51
CA ASP A 164 1.69 1.29 -9.00
C ASP A 164 1.88 1.27 -7.49
N PHE A 165 2.52 2.28 -6.91
CA PHE A 165 2.51 2.47 -5.47
C PHE A 165 1.09 2.53 -4.92
N ILE A 166 0.22 3.36 -5.49
CA ILE A 166 -1.16 3.49 -5.01
C ILE A 166 -1.92 2.17 -5.13
N LYS A 167 -1.83 1.50 -6.29
CA LYS A 167 -2.49 0.21 -6.51
C LYS A 167 -2.06 -0.82 -5.47
N VAL A 168 -0.75 -0.98 -5.26
CA VAL A 168 -0.21 -1.97 -4.31
C VAL A 168 -0.59 -1.62 -2.88
N ILE A 169 -0.44 -0.36 -2.48
CA ILE A 169 -0.67 0.09 -1.10
C ILE A 169 -2.15 0.05 -0.70
N ILE A 170 -3.06 0.29 -1.64
CA ILE A 170 -4.49 0.02 -1.46
C ILE A 170 -4.70 -1.49 -1.33
N SER A 171 -4.15 -2.28 -2.26
CA SER A 171 -4.35 -3.73 -2.32
C SER A 171 -3.95 -4.42 -1.02
N ILE A 172 -2.76 -4.17 -0.49
CA ILE A 172 -2.26 -4.88 0.71
C ILE A 172 -3.04 -4.62 2.01
N GLY A 173 -3.99 -3.67 2.01
CA GLY A 173 -4.85 -3.37 3.16
C GLY A 173 -4.14 -2.73 4.36
N GLN A 174 -4.86 -2.55 5.46
CA GLN A 174 -4.35 -1.86 6.65
C GLN A 174 -3.18 -2.61 7.31
N ILE A 175 -3.23 -3.94 7.37
CA ILE A 175 -2.13 -4.74 7.93
C ILE A 175 -0.87 -4.54 7.10
N GLY A 176 -0.97 -4.52 5.77
CA GLY A 176 0.16 -4.24 4.89
C GLY A 176 0.75 -2.86 5.14
N ARG A 177 -0.07 -1.81 5.03
CA ARG A 177 0.36 -0.42 5.24
C ARG A 177 1.02 -0.20 6.60
N ALA A 178 0.43 -0.74 7.66
CA ALA A 178 1.00 -0.61 9.01
C ALA A 178 2.33 -1.36 9.22
N ASN A 179 2.74 -2.24 8.29
CA ASN A 179 3.90 -3.12 8.45
C ASN A 179 4.94 -3.04 7.33
N ILE A 180 4.73 -2.24 6.29
CA ILE A 180 5.77 -1.95 5.31
C ILE A 180 6.90 -1.19 5.98
N GLU A 181 8.14 -1.63 5.73
CA GLU A 181 9.36 -0.97 6.23
C GLU A 181 10.23 -0.41 5.11
N SER A 182 10.07 -0.85 3.86
CA SER A 182 10.94 -0.46 2.74
C SER A 182 10.19 -0.39 1.42
N VAL A 183 10.25 0.76 0.76
CA VAL A 183 9.58 1.03 -0.53
C VAL A 183 10.51 1.84 -1.44
N GLU A 184 10.50 1.54 -2.74
CA GLU A 184 11.04 2.41 -3.78
C GLU A 184 10.09 2.56 -4.97
N PHE A 185 10.05 3.76 -5.57
CA PHE A 185 9.30 4.05 -6.80
C PHE A 185 9.73 5.38 -7.46
N SER A 186 9.42 5.54 -8.75
CA SER A 186 9.60 6.82 -9.46
C SER A 186 8.55 7.83 -9.03
N TRP A 187 8.96 9.08 -8.80
CA TRP A 187 8.08 10.22 -8.52
C TRP A 187 7.47 10.76 -9.81
N GLU A 188 6.82 9.86 -10.53
CA GLU A 188 6.15 10.08 -11.81
C GLU A 188 4.80 9.39 -11.78
N SER A 189 3.88 9.84 -12.63
CA SER A 189 2.60 9.16 -12.84
C SER A 189 2.43 8.87 -14.33
N ARG A 190 2.31 7.58 -14.70
CA ARG A 190 1.95 7.18 -16.07
C ARG A 190 0.62 7.78 -16.50
N SER A 191 -0.30 7.96 -15.56
CA SER A 191 -1.58 8.64 -15.82
C SER A 191 -1.37 10.09 -16.25
N ASP A 192 -0.45 10.82 -15.61
CA ASP A 192 -0.08 12.18 -16.01
C ASP A 192 0.59 12.21 -17.39
N LEU A 193 1.56 11.32 -17.62
CA LEU A 193 2.27 11.23 -18.89
C LEU A 193 1.31 10.97 -20.06
N SER A 194 0.36 10.05 -19.87
CA SER A 194 -0.66 9.72 -20.87
C SER A 194 -1.58 10.91 -21.15
N TYR A 195 -1.96 11.66 -20.12
CA TYR A 195 -2.80 12.84 -20.26
C TYR A 195 -2.07 13.99 -20.98
N GLN A 196 -0.79 14.20 -20.68
CA GLN A 196 0.02 15.23 -21.33
C GLN A 196 0.32 14.89 -22.80
N MET A 197 0.56 13.62 -23.12
CA MET A 197 0.83 13.17 -24.50
C MET A 197 -0.32 13.54 -25.45
N GLY A 198 -1.57 13.57 -24.96
CA GLY A 198 -2.72 14.05 -25.73
C GLY A 198 -2.72 15.57 -26.01
N LYS A 199 -2.01 16.37 -25.20
CA LYS A 199 -1.93 17.85 -25.33
C LYS A 199 -0.72 18.32 -26.12
N TYR A 200 0.40 17.59 -26.07
CA TYR A 200 1.64 18.00 -26.75
C TYR A 200 1.53 18.10 -28.28
N LEU A 201 0.50 17.52 -28.89
CA LEU A 201 0.21 17.74 -30.31
C LEU A 201 -0.11 19.21 -30.66
N GLU A 202 -0.29 20.08 -29.65
CA GLU A 202 -0.70 21.47 -29.84
C GLU A 202 0.32 22.52 -29.31
N SER A 203 1.39 22.14 -28.60
CA SER A 203 2.36 23.11 -28.03
C SER A 203 3.80 22.59 -27.91
N ASP A 204 4.77 23.37 -28.41
CA ASP A 204 6.23 23.12 -28.38
C ASP A 204 6.90 23.26 -26.99
N ASP A 205 6.11 23.47 -25.92
CA ASP A 205 6.66 23.79 -24.60
C ASP A 205 7.02 22.49 -23.85
N ASN A 206 8.22 21.95 -24.12
CA ASN A 206 8.78 20.74 -23.50
C ASN A 206 9.16 20.92 -22.01
N ASN A 207 8.42 21.72 -21.25
CA ASN A 207 8.72 21.96 -19.85
C ASN A 207 8.39 20.71 -19.03
N SER A 208 9.42 20.09 -18.45
CA SER A 208 9.24 19.01 -17.48
C SER A 208 8.39 19.51 -16.31
N HIS A 209 7.21 18.93 -16.14
CA HIS A 209 6.29 19.26 -15.05
C HIS A 209 6.33 18.17 -13.98
N LEU A 210 6.17 18.59 -12.72
CA LEU A 210 5.92 17.66 -11.62
C LEU A 210 4.58 16.94 -11.85
N PRO A 211 4.44 15.67 -11.41
CA PRO A 211 3.16 14.99 -11.47
C PRO A 211 2.12 15.77 -10.66
N ALA A 212 0.90 15.84 -11.18
CA ALA A 212 -0.24 16.51 -10.56
C ALA A 212 -1.33 15.50 -10.19
N LEU A 213 -1.51 14.45 -11.00
CA LEU A 213 -2.43 13.39 -10.68
C LEU A 213 -1.86 12.49 -9.59
N HIS A 214 -2.74 12.04 -8.70
CA HIS A 214 -2.48 11.02 -7.70
C HIS A 214 -1.45 11.35 -6.60
N VAL A 215 -0.65 12.41 -6.73
CA VAL A 215 0.40 12.78 -5.77
C VAL A 215 -0.14 12.94 -4.35
N LEU A 216 -1.23 13.69 -4.17
CA LEU A 216 -1.81 13.89 -2.84
C LEU A 216 -2.25 12.57 -2.20
N ARG A 217 -2.78 11.64 -3.00
CA ARG A 217 -3.20 10.32 -2.53
C ARG A 217 -1.98 9.46 -2.18
N CYS A 218 -0.94 9.47 -3.02
CA CYS A 218 0.33 8.82 -2.73
C CYS A 218 0.90 9.28 -1.38
N VAL A 219 0.93 10.60 -1.14
CA VAL A 219 1.42 11.15 0.12
C VAL A 219 0.55 10.74 1.31
N GLN A 220 -0.78 10.74 1.17
CA GLN A 220 -1.68 10.26 2.23
C GLN A 220 -1.40 8.80 2.58
N LEU A 221 -1.22 7.95 1.58
CA LEU A 221 -0.92 6.53 1.77
C LEU A 221 0.48 6.30 2.37
N LEU A 222 1.48 7.11 1.99
CA LEU A 222 2.79 7.11 2.66
C LEU A 222 2.67 7.46 4.15
N LYS A 223 1.81 8.43 4.53
CA LYS A 223 1.54 8.77 5.94
C LYS A 223 0.86 7.63 6.71
N GLU A 224 0.13 6.75 6.03
CA GLU A 224 -0.44 5.54 6.64
C GLU A 224 0.61 4.44 6.89
N CYS A 225 1.77 4.52 6.23
CA CYS A 225 2.87 3.56 6.37
C CYS A 225 3.72 3.85 7.62
N ARG A 226 3.12 3.67 8.81
CA ARG A 226 3.71 4.06 10.11
C ARG A 226 5.04 3.41 10.47
N ARG A 227 5.40 2.31 9.80
CA ARG A 227 6.66 1.59 10.01
C ARG A 227 7.68 1.81 8.89
N LEU A 228 7.38 2.68 7.92
CA LEU A 228 8.26 2.95 6.80
C LEU A 228 9.60 3.50 7.30
N ALA A 229 10.64 2.67 7.23
CA ALA A 229 11.97 2.98 7.70
C ALA A 229 12.88 3.40 6.54
N PHE A 230 12.63 2.89 5.35
CA PHE A 230 13.38 3.17 4.13
C PHE A 230 12.43 3.58 3.01
N LEU A 231 12.68 4.74 2.42
CA LEU A 231 11.99 5.21 1.22
C LEU A 231 13.02 5.65 0.19
N ARG A 232 12.94 5.12 -1.01
CA ARG A 232 13.71 5.62 -2.15
C ARG A 232 12.78 6.17 -3.22
N LEU A 233 13.06 7.38 -3.68
CA LEU A 233 12.31 8.04 -4.74
C LEU A 233 13.22 8.26 -5.94
N TYR A 234 12.69 8.03 -7.14
CA TYR A 234 13.38 8.41 -8.37
C TYR A 234 12.79 9.69 -8.95
N PHE A 235 13.63 10.54 -9.51
CA PHE A 235 13.21 11.74 -10.22
C PHE A 235 13.96 11.82 -11.55
N GLU A 236 13.28 12.37 -12.55
CA GLU A 236 13.91 12.67 -13.83
C GLU A 236 14.98 13.77 -13.68
N PRO A 237 16.19 13.56 -14.23
CA PRO A 237 17.29 14.54 -14.13
C PRO A 237 16.93 15.91 -14.69
N ASP A 238 16.19 15.94 -15.80
CA ASP A 238 15.81 17.17 -16.49
C ASP A 238 14.83 18.00 -15.65
N LEU A 239 13.92 17.34 -14.95
CA LEU A 239 12.98 17.99 -14.03
C LEU A 239 13.72 18.74 -12.93
N ILE A 240 14.74 18.12 -12.33
CA ILE A 240 15.51 18.72 -11.24
C ILE A 240 16.44 19.82 -11.74
N SER A 241 17.02 19.65 -12.92
CA SER A 241 17.96 20.62 -13.50
C SER A 241 17.25 21.91 -13.94
N ASN A 242 16.01 21.80 -14.40
CA ASN A 242 15.27 22.92 -14.99
C ASN A 242 14.40 23.69 -13.97
N MET A 243 14.19 23.16 -12.77
CA MET A 243 13.27 23.76 -11.80
C MET A 243 14.01 24.35 -10.59
N SER A 244 13.66 25.60 -10.24
CA SER A 244 14.23 26.25 -9.06
C SER A 244 13.73 25.61 -7.75
N ILE A 245 14.52 25.68 -6.67
CA ILE A 245 14.09 25.22 -5.34
C ILE A 245 12.79 25.89 -4.87
N ALA A 246 12.58 27.17 -5.20
CA ALA A 246 11.36 27.89 -4.84
C ALA A 246 10.14 27.33 -5.58
N SER A 247 10.30 26.92 -6.84
CA SER A 247 9.26 26.27 -7.63
C SER A 247 8.88 24.91 -7.04
N PHE A 248 9.87 24.09 -6.66
CA PHE A 248 9.63 22.82 -5.96
C PHE A 248 8.92 23.02 -4.62
N GLN A 249 9.30 24.02 -3.85
CA GLN A 249 8.67 24.31 -2.56
C GLN A 249 7.24 24.86 -2.69
N ALA A 250 6.93 25.52 -3.82
CA ALA A 250 5.60 26.01 -4.13
C ALA A 250 4.67 24.91 -4.63
N ASP A 251 5.22 23.82 -5.20
CA ASP A 251 4.43 22.70 -5.68
C ASP A 251 3.66 22.02 -4.53
N PRO A 252 2.32 21.85 -4.66
CA PRO A 252 1.50 21.29 -3.60
C PRO A 252 1.84 19.83 -3.29
N GLY A 253 2.24 19.05 -4.30
CA GLY A 253 2.58 17.64 -4.16
C GLY A 253 3.87 17.44 -3.38
N ILE A 254 4.92 18.18 -3.74
CA ILE A 254 6.22 18.18 -3.06
C ILE A 254 6.11 18.76 -1.65
N ARG A 255 5.35 19.84 -1.46
CA ARG A 255 5.08 20.39 -0.13
C ARG A 255 4.44 19.35 0.78
N GLU A 256 3.43 18.62 0.28
CA GLU A 256 2.80 17.54 1.02
C GLU A 256 3.75 16.36 1.24
N LEU A 257 4.55 15.96 0.24
CA LEU A 257 5.55 14.90 0.39
C LEU A 257 6.56 15.23 1.51
N SER A 258 7.02 16.48 1.59
CA SER A 258 7.92 16.96 2.65
C SER A 258 7.31 16.88 4.06
N SER A 259 5.99 16.69 4.16
CA SER A 259 5.29 16.50 5.44
C SER A 259 5.25 15.04 5.91
N VAL A 260 5.67 14.08 5.07
CA VAL A 260 5.91 12.68 5.49
C VAL A 260 7.19 12.66 6.31
N ARG A 261 7.07 12.46 7.63
CA ARG A 261 8.19 12.56 8.58
C ARG A 261 8.48 11.23 9.26
N GLY A 262 9.68 11.15 9.85
CA GLY A 262 10.09 10.03 10.70
C GLY A 262 10.63 8.82 9.94
N ILE A 263 10.87 8.95 8.64
CA ILE A 263 11.50 7.90 7.84
C ILE A 263 12.99 7.87 8.21
N ARG A 264 13.50 6.69 8.59
CA ARG A 264 14.88 6.55 9.08
C ARG A 264 15.93 6.84 8.01
N ARG A 265 15.67 6.48 6.76
CA ARG A 265 16.56 6.69 5.61
C ARG A 265 15.73 7.01 4.38
N VAL A 266 16.00 8.17 3.79
CA VAL A 266 15.42 8.57 2.51
C VAL A 266 16.53 8.64 1.47
N GLU A 267 16.29 8.03 0.31
CA GLU A 267 17.18 8.13 -0.84
C GLU A 267 16.45 8.77 -2.00
N ILE A 268 17.13 9.68 -2.69
CA ILE A 268 16.58 10.29 -3.89
C ILE A 268 17.65 10.23 -4.99
N GLY A 269 17.28 9.63 -6.11
CA GLY A 269 18.19 9.37 -7.21
C GLY A 269 17.50 9.38 -8.56
N THR A 270 18.23 9.04 -9.61
CA THR A 270 17.67 8.82 -10.95
C THR A 270 17.28 7.35 -11.12
N ALA A 271 16.54 7.02 -12.19
CA ALA A 271 16.18 5.64 -12.51
C ALA A 271 17.41 4.70 -12.70
N VAL A 272 18.60 5.26 -13.00
CA VAL A 272 19.87 4.53 -13.10
C VAL A 272 20.66 4.48 -11.79
N PHE A 273 20.00 4.76 -10.66
CA PHE A 273 20.56 4.74 -9.29
C PHE A 273 21.65 5.78 -9.03
N GLU A 274 21.73 6.85 -9.82
CA GLU A 274 22.65 7.95 -9.53
C GLU A 274 22.09 8.81 -8.38
N PRO A 275 22.84 9.00 -7.29
CA PRO A 275 22.40 9.86 -6.19
C PRO A 275 22.28 11.32 -6.65
N LEU A 276 21.21 11.99 -6.22
CA LEU A 276 20.95 13.39 -6.54
C LEU A 276 21.26 14.34 -5.37
N ASP A 277 22.09 13.88 -4.43
CA ASP A 277 22.41 14.57 -3.18
C ASP A 277 23.13 15.91 -3.37
N HIS A 278 23.67 16.21 -4.56
CA HIS A 278 24.29 17.50 -4.85
C HIS A 278 23.28 18.64 -5.01
N TYR A 279 22.02 18.35 -5.36
CA TYR A 279 20.96 19.36 -5.51
C TYR A 279 20.40 19.82 -4.16
N ASP A 280 20.31 21.14 -3.96
CA ASP A 280 19.87 21.70 -2.67
C ASP A 280 18.40 21.37 -2.33
N PHE A 281 17.54 21.27 -3.35
CA PHE A 281 16.17 20.79 -3.19
C PHE A 281 16.13 19.36 -2.61
N ILE A 282 16.98 18.47 -3.10
CA ILE A 282 17.05 17.07 -2.65
C ILE A 282 17.51 16.99 -1.20
N LYS A 283 18.56 17.74 -0.83
CA LYS A 283 19.01 17.84 0.57
C LYS A 283 17.90 18.35 1.48
N TRP A 284 17.16 19.38 1.05
CA TRP A 284 16.04 19.93 1.78
C TRP A 284 14.93 18.90 1.99
N LEU A 285 14.51 18.20 0.93
CA LEU A 285 13.42 17.23 0.98
C LEU A 285 13.78 16.03 1.88
N LYS A 286 14.99 15.46 1.71
CA LYS A 286 15.51 14.40 2.58
C LYS A 286 15.53 14.84 4.04
N GLY A 287 16.11 16.02 4.31
CA GLY A 287 16.19 16.58 5.65
C GLY A 287 14.81 16.75 6.30
N LYS A 288 13.79 17.18 5.54
CA LYS A 288 12.41 17.28 6.05
C LYS A 288 11.82 15.92 6.41
N MET A 289 11.99 14.93 5.54
CA MET A 289 11.36 13.61 5.71
C MET A 289 12.04 12.78 6.80
N GLU A 290 13.35 12.92 6.96
CA GLU A 290 14.14 12.27 8.01
C GLU A 290 13.99 13.00 9.37
N SER A 291 13.69 14.30 9.36
CA SER A 291 13.43 15.08 10.59
C SER A 291 12.12 14.66 11.26
N GLY A 292 12.22 13.86 12.33
CA GLY A 292 11.07 13.37 13.07
C GLY A 292 11.31 12.10 13.90
N SER A 293 12.48 11.48 13.79
CA SER A 293 12.81 10.21 14.46
C SER A 293 13.09 10.30 15.98
N ASN A 294 12.57 11.33 16.68
CA ASN A 294 12.78 11.51 18.13
C ASN A 294 11.45 11.67 18.88
N THR A 295 10.73 10.56 19.08
CA THR A 295 9.86 10.31 20.25
C THR A 295 9.54 8.84 20.34
#